data_AF-A0A3B0TQ30-F1
#
_entry.id   AF-A0A3B0TQ30-F1
#
_cell.length_a   1.000
_cell.length_b   1.000
_cell.length_c   1.000
_cell.angle_alpha   90.00
_cell.angle_beta   90.00
_cell.angle_gamma   90.00
#
_symmetry.space_group_name_H-M   'P 1'
#
loop_
_entity.id
_entity.type
_entity.pdbx_description
1 polymer ?
#
loop_
_entity_poly.entity_id
_entity_poly.type
_entity_poly.pdbx_seq_one_letter_code
_entity_poly.pdbx_strand_id
1 'polypeptide(L)'
;GNVRQLENAIYRALVLTESARLMPHDFPQIIAAAKGREQARQQSGDIAVHGPPIHIDQQPPPLQNHAGADDNEPGTDRFISQNGKILSLAQMEKKLIAFALEYHQGRMSRVARDLGIGRSTLYRKLKQYELDLSKQNNAA
;
A
#
# COMPACT_ATOMS: atom_id res chain seq x y z
N GLY A 1 0.00 -14.67 13.28
CA GLY A 1 -0.28 -13.97 14.54
C GLY A 1 -1.30 -14.70 15.40
N ASN A 2 -2.44 -15.10 14.84
CA ASN A 2 -3.62 -15.49 15.64
C ASN A 2 -3.55 -16.91 16.23
N VAL A 3 -3.02 -17.88 15.49
CA VAL A 3 -2.94 -19.29 15.96
C VAL A 3 -1.98 -19.41 17.16
N ARG A 4 -0.77 -18.83 17.07
CA ARG A 4 0.21 -18.84 18.17
C ARG A 4 -0.28 -18.10 19.42
N GLN A 5 -1.10 -17.06 19.24
CA GLN A 5 -1.71 -16.33 20.36
C GLN A 5 -2.79 -17.16 21.05
N LEU A 6 -3.63 -17.86 20.28
CA LEU A 6 -4.63 -18.78 20.82
C LEU A 6 -3.97 -19.92 21.59
N GLU A 7 -2.94 -20.53 21.01
CA GLU A 7 -2.14 -21.57 21.65
C GLU A 7 -1.58 -21.10 23.00
N ASN A 8 -0.91 -19.93 23.02
CA ASN A 8 -0.37 -19.36 24.26
C ASN A 8 -1.46 -19.04 25.30
N ALA A 9 -2.64 -18.62 24.88
CA ALA A 9 -3.75 -18.34 25.79
C ALA A 9 -4.31 -19.61 26.43
N ILE A 10 -4.42 -20.70 25.67
CA ILE A 10 -4.86 -22.00 26.17
C ILE A 10 -3.83 -22.58 27.14
N TYR A 11 -2.53 -22.53 26.80
CA TYR A 11 -1.48 -23.01 27.71
C TYR A 11 -1.51 -22.30 29.05
N ARG A 12 -1.66 -20.97 29.05
CA ARG A 12 -1.75 -20.19 30.29
C ARG A 12 -3.00 -20.53 31.09
N ALA A 13 -4.15 -20.69 30.43
CA ALA A 13 -5.37 -21.06 31.12
C ALA A 13 -5.22 -22.43 31.79
N LEU A 14 -4.63 -23.42 31.11
CA LEU A 14 -4.37 -24.74 31.69
C LEU A 14 -3.47 -24.68 32.94
N VAL A 15 -2.49 -23.77 32.95
CA VAL A 15 -1.59 -23.57 34.11
C VAL A 15 -2.30 -22.88 35.27
N LEU A 16 -3.26 -21.99 35.00
CA LEU A 16 -3.96 -21.19 36.02
C LEU A 16 -5.21 -21.88 36.58
N THR A 17 -5.76 -22.85 35.85
CA THR A 17 -7.04 -23.48 36.22
C THR A 17 -6.84 -24.52 37.31
N GLU A 18 -7.68 -24.47 38.34
CA GLU A 18 -7.70 -25.47 39.43
C GLU A 18 -8.83 -26.52 39.28
N SER A 19 -9.64 -26.39 38.24
CA SER A 19 -10.80 -27.24 37.95
C SER A 19 -10.72 -27.98 36.62
N ALA A 20 -11.59 -28.97 36.41
CA ALA A 20 -11.66 -29.70 35.14
C ALA A 20 -12.29 -28.90 33.98
N ARG A 21 -12.69 -27.64 34.20
CA ARG A 21 -13.31 -26.78 33.19
C ARG A 21 -12.65 -25.40 33.19
N LEU A 22 -12.24 -24.93 32.01
CA LEU A 22 -11.73 -23.57 31.84
C LEU A 22 -12.89 -22.58 31.94
N MET A 23 -12.75 -21.60 32.82
CA MET A 23 -13.69 -20.52 33.09
C MET A 23 -13.09 -19.18 32.64
N PRO A 24 -13.90 -18.14 32.45
CA PRO A 24 -13.41 -16.85 31.96
C PRO A 24 -12.26 -16.25 32.81
N HIS A 25 -12.26 -16.50 34.12
CA HIS A 25 -11.19 -16.01 35.01
C HIS A 25 -9.82 -16.64 34.74
N ASP A 26 -9.76 -17.79 34.07
CA ASP A 26 -8.51 -18.45 33.67
C ASP A 26 -7.83 -17.75 32.47
N PHE A 27 -8.49 -16.75 31.88
CA PHE A 27 -7.98 -15.97 30.74
C PHE A 27 -7.79 -14.47 31.08
N PRO A 28 -6.94 -14.12 32.06
CA PRO A 28 -6.77 -12.74 32.50
C PRO A 28 -6.29 -11.80 31.39
N GLN A 29 -5.45 -12.29 30.48
CA GLN A 29 -4.95 -11.54 29.31
C GLN A 29 -6.06 -11.20 28.31
N ILE A 30 -7.04 -12.08 28.12
CA ILE A 30 -8.15 -11.85 27.19
C ILE A 30 -9.11 -10.82 27.81
N ILE A 31 -9.39 -10.95 29.11
CA ILE A 31 -10.23 -10.00 29.85
C ILE A 31 -9.58 -8.60 29.85
N ALA A 32 -8.28 -8.49 30.13
CA ALA A 32 -7.56 -7.22 30.13
C ALA A 32 -7.57 -6.56 28.74
N ALA A 33 -7.31 -7.34 27.68
CA ALA A 33 -7.36 -6.85 26.31
C ALA A 33 -8.77 -6.49 25.84
N ALA A 34 -9.82 -7.15 26.35
CA ALA A 34 -11.21 -6.79 26.09
C ALA A 34 -11.57 -5.45 26.78
N LYS A 35 -11.22 -5.29 28.05
CA LYS A 35 -11.45 -4.04 28.80
C LYS A 35 -10.75 -2.84 28.16
N GLY A 36 -9.50 -2.99 27.73
CA GLY A 36 -8.78 -1.91 27.02
C GLY A 36 -9.44 -1.52 25.69
N ARG A 37 -9.98 -2.49 24.94
CA ARG A 37 -10.74 -2.22 23.71
C ARG A 37 -12.07 -1.54 23.98
N GLU A 38 -12.79 -1.95 25.03
CA GLU A 38 -14.04 -1.32 25.45
C GLU A 38 -13.81 0.12 25.93
N GLN A 39 -12.75 0.36 26.71
CA GLN A 39 -12.35 1.71 27.15
C GLN A 39 -11.93 2.59 25.97
N ALA A 40 -11.16 2.06 25.01
CA ALA A 40 -10.84 2.78 23.78
C ALA A 40 -12.10 3.11 22.97
N ARG A 41 -13.07 2.19 22.86
CA ARG A 41 -14.39 2.44 22.25
C ARG A 41 -15.21 3.51 22.97
N GLN A 42 -15.14 3.59 24.29
CA GLN A 42 -15.88 4.57 25.08
C GLN A 42 -15.23 5.96 25.08
N GLN A 43 -13.89 6.03 25.03
CA GLN A 43 -13.14 7.29 24.97
C GLN A 43 -13.11 7.88 23.56
N SER A 44 -13.11 7.04 22.53
CA SER A 44 -13.34 7.43 21.15
C SER A 44 -14.84 7.58 20.89
N GLY A 45 -15.47 8.59 21.50
CA GLY A 45 -16.84 8.95 21.18
C GLY A 45 -17.03 9.07 19.66
N ASP A 46 -17.99 8.32 19.12
CA ASP A 46 -18.54 8.37 17.76
C ASP A 46 -17.59 8.75 16.61
N ILE A 47 -16.38 8.17 16.57
CA ILE A 47 -15.71 7.99 15.28
C ILE A 47 -16.01 6.56 14.83
N ALA A 48 -17.11 6.43 14.09
CA ALA A 48 -17.56 5.18 13.48
C ALA A 48 -16.57 4.69 12.41
N VAL A 49 -15.44 4.13 12.84
CA VAL A 49 -14.50 3.45 11.96
C VAL A 49 -14.89 1.97 11.92
N HIS A 50 -15.76 1.68 10.95
CA HIS A 50 -16.35 0.39 10.58
C HIS A 50 -17.59 -0.02 11.39
N GLY A 51 -18.71 -0.17 10.66
CA GLY A 51 -19.91 -0.83 11.17
C GLY A 51 -19.65 -2.28 11.61
N PRO A 52 -20.66 -2.98 12.15
CA PRO A 52 -20.52 -4.38 12.55
C PRO A 52 -19.95 -5.21 11.38
N PRO A 53 -19.10 -6.22 11.65
CA PRO A 53 -18.54 -7.06 10.60
C PRO A 53 -19.67 -7.71 9.80
N ILE A 54 -19.79 -7.32 8.54
CA ILE A 54 -20.72 -7.92 7.57
C ILE A 54 -20.05 -9.10 6.89
N HIS A 55 -20.83 -10.10 6.48
CA HIS A 55 -20.33 -11.23 5.71
C HIS A 55 -19.77 -10.72 4.37
N ILE A 56 -18.67 -11.30 3.87
CA ILE A 56 -18.00 -10.85 2.63
C ILE A 56 -18.97 -10.78 1.44
N ASP A 57 -19.90 -11.73 1.34
CA ASP A 57 -20.91 -11.79 0.27
C ASP A 57 -22.02 -10.74 0.39
N GLN A 58 -22.14 -10.10 1.56
CA GLN A 58 -23.10 -9.02 1.82
C GLN A 58 -22.44 -7.64 1.84
N GLN A 59 -21.14 -7.56 1.60
CA GLN A 59 -20.47 -6.30 1.41
C GLN A 59 -20.83 -5.79 0.01
N PRO A 60 -21.64 -4.72 -0.14
CA PRO A 60 -21.74 -4.07 -1.44
C PRO A 60 -20.33 -3.70 -1.88
N PRO A 61 -19.97 -3.90 -3.16
CA PRO A 61 -18.65 -3.51 -3.65
C PRO A 61 -18.44 -2.06 -3.22
N PRO A 62 -17.25 -1.70 -2.69
CA PRO A 62 -16.99 -0.34 -2.24
C PRO A 62 -17.39 0.59 -3.38
N LEU A 63 -18.48 1.33 -3.18
CA LEU A 63 -18.91 2.35 -4.10
C LEU A 63 -17.82 3.40 -3.99
N GLN A 64 -16.94 3.45 -5.00
CA GLN A 64 -15.92 4.47 -5.10
C GLN A 64 -16.66 5.81 -5.18
N ASN A 65 -16.82 6.48 -4.05
CA ASN A 65 -17.42 7.81 -3.99
C ASN A 65 -16.47 8.79 -4.70
N HIS A 66 -16.68 8.99 -5.99
CA HIS A 66 -16.09 10.11 -6.75
C HIS A 66 -16.90 11.39 -6.52
N ALA A 67 -17.27 11.70 -5.28
CA ALA A 67 -18.12 12.83 -4.97
C ALA A 67 -17.60 13.58 -3.74
N GLY A 68 -16.68 14.52 -3.99
CA GLY A 68 -16.39 15.66 -3.10
C GLY A 68 -15.02 15.67 -2.41
N ALA A 69 -14.01 16.24 -3.07
CA ALA A 69 -13.04 17.20 -2.51
C ALA A 69 -11.90 17.51 -3.52
N ASP A 70 -11.45 18.76 -3.54
CA ASP A 70 -10.43 19.41 -4.36
C ASP A 70 -9.09 18.68 -4.57
N ASP A 71 -8.44 19.01 -5.70
CA ASP A 71 -6.99 18.98 -5.95
C ASP A 71 -6.20 17.67 -5.86
N ASN A 72 -6.62 16.60 -6.55
CA ASN A 72 -5.66 15.67 -7.11
C ASN A 72 -6.24 14.98 -8.34
N GLU A 73 -5.51 15.04 -9.45
CA GLU A 73 -5.85 14.31 -10.68
C GLU A 73 -6.20 12.86 -10.34
N PRO A 74 -7.22 12.27 -10.99
CA PRO A 74 -7.43 10.85 -10.90
C PRO A 74 -6.09 10.19 -11.22
N GLY A 75 -5.54 9.45 -10.25
CA GLY A 75 -4.34 8.66 -10.40
C GLY A 75 -4.57 7.69 -11.54
N THR A 76 -4.38 8.19 -12.75
CA THR A 76 -4.58 7.47 -13.99
C THR A 76 -3.48 6.45 -13.93
N ASP A 77 -3.85 5.16 -13.93
CA ASP A 77 -2.89 4.09 -13.88
C ASP A 77 -1.77 4.39 -14.90
N ARG A 78 -0.50 4.42 -14.47
CA ARG A 78 0.64 4.89 -15.29
C ARG A 78 0.80 4.06 -16.57
N PHE A 79 0.14 2.91 -16.61
CA PHE A 79 0.06 1.98 -17.74
C PHE A 79 -1.09 2.27 -18.72
N ILE A 80 -2.02 3.18 -18.41
CA ILE A 80 -3.15 3.55 -19.25
C ILE A 80 -2.88 4.91 -19.93
N SER A 81 -3.20 4.98 -21.22
CA SER A 81 -3.14 6.20 -22.05
C SER A 81 -4.40 7.03 -21.88
N GLN A 82 -4.37 8.30 -22.29
CA GLN A 82 -5.51 9.24 -22.23
C GLN A 82 -6.76 8.74 -22.97
N ASN A 83 -6.60 7.82 -23.91
CA ASN A 83 -7.69 7.18 -24.65
C ASN A 83 -8.22 5.90 -23.98
N GLY A 84 -7.83 5.61 -22.74
CA GLY A 84 -8.26 4.42 -21.98
C GLY A 84 -7.61 3.11 -22.44
N LYS A 85 -6.60 3.15 -23.31
CA LYS A 85 -5.88 1.93 -23.76
C LYS A 85 -4.59 1.71 -22.99
N ILE A 86 -4.18 0.44 -22.86
CA ILE A 86 -2.87 0.06 -22.28
C ILE A 86 -1.75 0.62 -23.16
N LEU A 87 -0.74 1.24 -22.54
CA LEU A 87 0.45 1.74 -23.20
C LEU A 87 1.25 0.60 -23.84
N SER A 88 1.80 0.85 -25.01
CA SER A 88 2.75 -0.08 -25.60
C SER A 88 4.02 -0.16 -24.75
N LEU A 89 4.75 -1.27 -24.84
CA LEU A 89 6.04 -1.43 -24.17
C LEU A 89 7.00 -0.28 -24.51
N ALA A 90 7.01 0.16 -25.77
CA ALA A 90 7.86 1.29 -26.20
C ALA A 90 7.46 2.62 -25.53
N GLN A 91 6.16 2.87 -25.35
CA GLN A 91 5.68 4.07 -24.66
C GLN A 91 5.99 4.02 -23.16
N MET A 92 5.80 2.85 -22.54
CA MET A 92 6.10 2.61 -21.14
C MET A 92 7.60 2.76 -20.87
N GLU A 93 8.44 2.19 -21.73
CA GLU A 93 9.90 2.30 -21.67
C GLU A 93 10.34 3.76 -21.83
N LYS A 94 9.79 4.50 -22.80
CA LYS A 94 10.08 5.94 -22.97
C LYS A 94 9.76 6.74 -21.71
N LYS A 95 8.57 6.53 -21.13
CA LYS A 95 8.15 7.20 -19.89
C LYS A 95 9.05 6.83 -18.71
N LEU A 96 9.41 5.55 -18.59
CA LEU A 96 10.26 5.06 -17.51
C LEU A 96 11.68 5.63 -17.59
N ILE A 97 12.27 5.67 -18.79
CA ILE A 97 13.59 6.26 -19.02
C ILE A 97 13.58 7.76 -18.70
N ALA A 98 12.55 8.50 -19.15
CA ALA A 98 12.41 9.91 -18.85
C ALA A 98 12.29 10.18 -17.34
N PHE A 99 11.46 9.40 -16.63
CA PHE A 99 11.31 9.49 -15.19
C PHE A 99 12.62 9.18 -14.44
N ALA A 100 13.35 8.14 -14.85
CA ALA A 100 14.61 7.78 -14.20
C ALA A 100 15.70 8.85 -14.42
N LEU A 101 15.73 9.48 -15.61
CA LEU A 101 16.61 10.62 -15.89
C LEU A 101 16.34 11.79 -14.94
N GLU A 102 15.07 12.16 -14.78
CA GLU A 102 14.65 13.24 -13.88
C GLU A 102 15.00 12.91 -12.42
N TYR A 103 14.62 11.72 -11.95
CA TYR A 103 14.85 11.27 -10.58
C TYR A 103 16.33 11.25 -10.19
N HIS A 104 17.21 10.89 -11.13
CA HIS A 104 18.66 10.87 -10.90
C HIS A 104 19.40 12.10 -11.42
N GLN A 105 18.70 13.17 -11.82
CA GLN A 105 19.30 14.41 -12.31
C GLN A 105 20.30 14.16 -13.46
N GLY A 106 19.96 13.28 -14.39
CA GLY A 106 20.80 12.92 -15.52
C GLY A 106 22.05 12.11 -15.18
N ARG A 107 22.20 11.56 -13.95
CA ARG A 107 23.34 10.70 -13.60
C ARG A 107 23.23 9.33 -14.27
N MET A 108 23.72 9.23 -15.50
CA MET A 108 23.57 8.06 -16.39
C MET A 108 23.96 6.72 -15.77
N SER A 109 25.03 6.68 -14.97
CA SER A 109 25.46 5.45 -14.29
C SER A 109 24.44 4.95 -13.25
N ARG A 110 23.71 5.86 -12.58
CA ARG A 110 22.60 5.47 -11.70
C ARG A 110 21.37 5.07 -12.49
N VAL A 111 21.00 5.87 -13.49
CA VAL A 111 19.85 5.58 -14.37
C VAL A 111 19.96 4.19 -14.99
N ALA A 112 21.12 3.87 -15.59
CA ALA A 112 21.35 2.56 -16.20
C ALA A 112 21.25 1.40 -15.19
N ARG A 113 21.80 1.60 -13.98
CA ARG A 113 21.75 0.60 -12.90
C ARG A 113 20.34 0.36 -12.41
N ASP A 114 19.59 1.43 -12.13
CA ASP A 114 18.24 1.36 -11.58
C ASP A 114 17.24 0.82 -12.61
N LEU A 115 17.49 1.07 -13.90
CA LEU A 115 16.73 0.47 -15.01
C LEU A 115 17.18 -0.97 -15.36
N GLY A 116 18.27 -1.48 -14.77
CA GLY A 116 18.79 -2.82 -15.05
C GLY A 116 19.35 -3.00 -16.48
N ILE A 117 19.81 -1.92 -17.13
CA ILE A 117 20.34 -1.95 -18.50
C ILE A 117 21.78 -1.45 -18.57
N GLY A 118 22.52 -1.86 -19.59
CA GLY A 118 23.85 -1.30 -19.86
C GLY A 118 23.79 0.17 -20.31
N ARG A 119 24.83 0.95 -20.00
CA ARG A 119 24.94 2.37 -20.42
C ARG A 119 24.82 2.55 -21.95
N SER A 120 25.43 1.67 -22.73
CA SER A 120 25.32 1.69 -24.20
C SER A 120 23.89 1.49 -24.70
N THR A 121 23.13 0.62 -24.04
CA THR A 121 21.70 0.42 -24.32
C THR A 121 20.89 1.64 -23.92
N LEU A 122 21.16 2.26 -22.77
CA LEU A 122 20.51 3.51 -22.36
C LEU A 122 20.73 4.60 -23.42
N TYR A 123 21.97 4.86 -23.85
CA TYR A 123 22.24 5.86 -24.89
C TYR A 123 21.54 5.56 -26.22
N ARG A 124 21.48 4.28 -26.63
CA ARG A 124 20.75 3.88 -27.83
C ARG A 124 19.25 4.18 -27.72
N LYS A 125 18.65 3.90 -26.57
CA LYS A 125 17.23 4.16 -26.28
C LYS A 125 16.93 5.67 -26.23
N LEU A 126 17.82 6.46 -25.64
CA LEU A 126 17.69 7.93 -25.63
C LEU A 126 17.65 8.51 -27.04
N LYS A 127 18.55 8.04 -27.91
CA LYS A 127 18.55 8.43 -29.34
C LYS A 127 17.29 7.97 -30.06
N GLN A 128 16.84 6.74 -29.81
CA GLN A 128 15.63 6.18 -30.42
C GLN A 128 14.36 6.96 -30.06
N TYR A 129 14.28 7.49 -28.84
CA TYR A 129 13.10 8.19 -28.34
C TYR A 129 13.18 9.70 -28.40
N GLU A 130 14.27 10.23 -28.98
CA GLU A 130 14.57 11.67 -29.07
C GLU A 130 14.43 12.36 -27.70
N LEU A 131 14.86 11.67 -26.65
CA LEU A 131 14.86 12.21 -25.30
C LEU A 131 16.07 13.14 -25.15
N ASP A 132 15.85 14.41 -25.45
CA ASP A 132 16.87 15.45 -25.37
C ASP A 132 17.22 15.78 -23.92
N LEU A 133 18.51 15.67 -23.59
CA LEU A 133 19.07 15.96 -22.27
C LEU A 133 19.09 17.46 -21.93
N SER A 134 18.65 18.32 -22.86
CA SER A 134 18.86 19.77 -22.85
C SER A 134 17.69 20.59 -22.26
N LYS A 135 16.55 19.98 -21.93
CA LYS A 135 15.37 20.72 -21.43
C LYS A 135 15.34 21.01 -19.92
N GLN A 136 16.43 20.83 -19.17
CA GLN A 136 16.44 21.04 -17.70
C GLN A 136 17.53 21.98 -17.15
N ASN A 137 18.18 22.80 -17.98
CA ASN A 137 19.14 23.82 -17.51
C ASN A 137 18.61 25.28 -17.57
N ASN A 138 17.31 25.52 -17.74
CA ASN A 138 16.74 26.88 -17.85
C ASN A 138 15.41 27.04 -17.10
N ALA A 139 15.40 26.74 -15.80
CA ALA A 139 14.37 27.18 -14.88
C ALA A 139 14.94 27.25 -13.45
N ALA A 140 15.80 28.24 -13.20
CA ALA A 140 16.17 28.74 -11.87
C ALA A 140 16.63 30.20 -12.01
#